data_AF-U1NXJ7-F1
#
_entry.id   AF-U1NXJ7-F1
#
_cell.length_a   1.000
_cell.length_b   1.000
_cell.length_c   1.000
_cell.angle_alpha   90.00
_cell.angle_beta   90.00
_cell.angle_gamma   90.00
#
_symmetry.space_group_name_H-M   'P 1'
#
loop_
_entity.id
_entity.type
_entity.pdbx_description
1 polymer ?
#
loop_
_entity_poly.entity_id
_entity_poly.type
_entity_poly.pdbx_seq_one_letter_code
_entity_poly.pdbx_strand_id
1 'polypeptide(L)'
;YDVTTEVKVPEGLTAEDLARPVIQVADFETGTPAYEIYTFNRQVITVPLDDESGSDTGVNRIAKQEIEREIRSVARGHVDVELTGQDNAVVYVEEGDIASVIGKGGGRISDIEDRLGIDIDVRTHEENSGAGATAANGAGGGVEAKPAGEVVQPEITARHVVIRMDDHVGETVEVRADDEYLFTATVGSGGDIQISRGSAIAEELEDAIDRKQQITVVPA
;
A
#
# COMPACT_ATOMS: atom_id res chain seq x y z
N TYR A 1 -22.90 27.60 11.97
CA TYR A 1 -21.81 27.43 11.00
C TYR A 1 -21.79 28.60 10.03
N ASP A 2 -20.62 29.18 9.83
CA ASP A 2 -20.34 30.20 8.81
C ASP A 2 -19.73 29.53 7.58
N VAL A 3 -20.05 30.08 6.40
CA VAL A 3 -19.58 29.56 5.11
C VAL A 3 -18.74 30.62 4.43
N THR A 4 -17.48 30.27 4.15
CA THR A 4 -16.52 31.19 3.52
C THR A 4 -15.90 30.54 2.31
N THR A 5 -15.75 31.28 1.21
CA THR A 5 -15.03 30.82 0.02
C THR A 5 -13.61 31.39 0.05
N GLU A 6 -12.61 30.52 -0.07
CA GLU A 6 -11.19 30.89 -0.08
C GLU A 6 -10.46 30.18 -1.22
N VAL A 7 -9.32 30.72 -1.66
CA VAL A 7 -8.40 30.03 -2.57
C VAL A 7 -7.21 29.55 -1.75
N LYS A 8 -7.10 28.23 -1.58
CA LYS A 8 -5.97 27.59 -0.90
C LYS A 8 -5.69 26.20 -1.49
N VAL A 9 -4.64 25.54 -1.01
CA VAL A 9 -4.42 24.11 -1.27
C VAL A 9 -5.39 23.34 -0.36
N PRO A 10 -6.26 22.47 -0.91
CA PRO A 10 -7.16 21.68 -0.10
C PRO A 10 -6.44 20.74 0.86
N GLU A 11 -7.03 20.50 2.03
CA GLU A 11 -6.49 19.54 2.99
C GLU A 11 -6.42 18.13 2.38
N GLY A 12 -5.23 17.52 2.38
CA GLY A 12 -4.96 16.21 1.76
C GLY A 12 -4.31 16.26 0.38
N LEU A 13 -4.07 17.45 -0.18
CA LEU A 13 -3.28 17.64 -1.40
C LEU A 13 -1.94 18.31 -1.04
N THR A 14 -0.82 17.75 -1.52
CA THR A 14 0.55 18.21 -1.14
C THR A 14 1.23 19.09 -2.18
N ALA A 15 0.70 19.24 -3.40
CA ALA A 15 1.33 20.03 -4.46
C ALA A 15 0.84 21.50 -4.45
N GLU A 16 1.76 22.44 -4.23
CA GLU A 16 1.51 23.89 -4.07
C GLU A 16 0.90 24.56 -5.33
N ASP A 17 1.09 23.98 -6.52
CA ASP A 17 0.49 24.44 -7.78
C ASP A 17 -1.00 24.09 -7.96
N LEU A 18 -1.63 23.43 -6.96
CA LEU A 18 -3.03 23.01 -6.98
C LEU A 18 -3.98 23.95 -6.21
N ALA A 19 -3.61 25.22 -5.99
CA ALA A 19 -4.50 26.17 -5.33
C ALA A 19 -5.85 26.26 -6.07
N ARG A 20 -6.93 25.95 -5.35
CA ARG A 20 -8.29 25.86 -5.90
C ARG A 20 -9.26 26.65 -5.05
N PRO A 21 -10.39 27.09 -5.61
CA PRO A 21 -11.50 27.59 -4.82
C PRO A 21 -12.03 26.47 -3.92
N VAL A 22 -12.03 26.71 -2.62
CA VAL A 22 -12.60 25.84 -1.60
C VAL A 22 -13.69 26.60 -0.83
N ILE A 23 -14.66 25.87 -0.29
CA ILE A 23 -15.67 26.41 0.62
C ILE A 23 -15.39 25.82 2.00
N GLN A 24 -15.08 26.66 2.98
CA GLN A 24 -14.95 26.27 4.38
C GLN A 24 -16.27 26.47 5.11
N VAL A 25 -16.64 25.49 5.91
CA VAL A 25 -17.76 25.54 6.86
C VAL A 25 -17.16 25.55 8.26
N ALA A 26 -17.13 26.71 8.88
CA ALA A 26 -16.58 26.90 10.23
C ALA A 26 -17.68 26.97 11.27
N ASP A 27 -17.41 26.51 12.48
CA ASP A 27 -18.31 26.71 13.61
C ASP A 27 -18.43 28.22 13.92
N PHE A 28 -19.65 28.68 14.16
CA PHE A 28 -19.92 30.12 14.32
C PHE A 28 -19.41 30.66 15.67
N GLU A 29 -19.39 29.82 16.71
CA GLU A 29 -19.04 30.25 18.06
C GLU A 29 -17.52 30.27 18.26
N THR A 30 -16.81 29.32 17.63
CA THR A 30 -15.36 29.13 17.78
C THR A 30 -14.55 29.67 16.60
N GLY A 31 -15.15 29.82 15.42
CA GLY A 31 -14.45 30.13 14.19
C GLY A 31 -13.61 28.98 13.64
N THR A 32 -13.63 27.80 14.27
CA THR A 32 -12.85 26.65 13.85
C THR A 32 -13.48 26.02 12.60
N PRO A 33 -12.71 25.84 11.50
CA PRO A 33 -13.17 25.11 10.33
C PRO A 33 -13.56 23.68 10.70
N ALA A 34 -14.81 23.29 10.42
CA ALA A 34 -15.32 21.94 10.67
C ALA A 34 -15.38 21.11 9.39
N TYR A 35 -15.59 21.75 8.23
CA TYR A 35 -15.59 21.08 6.93
C TYR A 35 -14.94 21.94 5.84
N GLU A 36 -14.41 21.26 4.83
CA GLU A 36 -13.95 21.84 3.58
C GLU A 36 -14.65 21.17 2.39
N ILE A 37 -15.08 21.96 1.42
CA ILE A 37 -15.74 21.48 0.21
C ILE A 37 -14.96 21.96 -1.01
N TYR A 38 -14.57 21.04 -1.89
CA TYR A 38 -13.89 21.37 -3.12
C TYR A 38 -14.25 20.41 -4.26
N THR A 39 -13.81 20.75 -5.47
CA THR A 39 -14.04 19.94 -6.67
C THR A 39 -12.77 19.21 -7.11
N PHE A 40 -12.88 17.90 -7.29
CA PHE A 40 -11.83 17.03 -7.83
C PHE A 40 -12.41 16.18 -8.96
N ASN A 41 -11.76 16.10 -10.13
CA ASN A 41 -12.23 15.35 -11.30
C ASN A 41 -13.72 15.57 -11.66
N ARG A 42 -14.21 16.81 -11.52
CA ARG A 42 -15.61 17.24 -11.75
C ARG A 42 -16.63 16.65 -10.75
N GLN A 43 -16.18 16.19 -9.59
CA GLN A 43 -17.01 15.75 -8.47
C GLN A 43 -16.83 16.68 -7.28
N VAL A 44 -17.90 16.93 -6.53
CA VAL A 44 -17.89 17.76 -5.31
C VAL A 44 -17.64 16.86 -4.11
N ILE A 45 -16.58 17.15 -3.35
CA ILE A 45 -16.15 16.40 -2.18
C ILE A 45 -16.32 17.28 -0.93
N THR A 46 -16.77 16.69 0.18
CA THR A 46 -16.87 17.35 1.50
C THR A 46 -15.97 16.61 2.49
N VAL A 47 -15.04 17.32 3.11
CA VAL A 47 -13.98 16.80 3.97
C VAL A 47 -14.15 17.37 5.38
N PRO A 48 -14.37 16.56 6.43
CA PRO A 48 -14.34 17.04 7.81
C PRO A 48 -12.92 17.41 8.25
N LEU A 49 -12.79 18.46 9.06
CA LEU A 49 -11.53 19.07 9.48
C LEU A 49 -11.23 18.89 10.99
N ASP A 50 -11.95 18.02 11.69
CA ASP A 50 -11.83 17.86 13.15
C ASP A 50 -10.38 17.56 13.62
N ASP A 51 -9.88 18.43 14.51
CA ASP A 51 -8.65 18.29 15.29
C ASP A 51 -8.77 17.13 16.28
N GLU A 52 -8.36 15.91 15.90
CA GLU A 52 -7.73 14.89 16.77
C GLU A 52 -7.58 13.57 16.00
N SER A 53 -6.62 13.52 15.08
CA SER A 53 -5.78 12.36 14.70
C SER A 53 -5.00 12.75 13.45
N GLY A 54 -3.67 12.67 13.53
CA GLY A 54 -2.79 13.01 12.42
C GLY A 54 -3.13 12.25 11.13
N SER A 55 -2.77 12.86 10.00
CA SER A 55 -2.64 12.24 8.67
C SER A 55 -3.88 11.66 7.95
N ASP A 56 -5.03 11.48 8.61
CA ASP A 56 -6.22 10.90 7.95
C ASP A 56 -7.21 11.99 7.51
N THR A 57 -6.93 12.61 6.37
CA THR A 57 -7.89 13.52 5.71
C THR A 57 -9.20 12.79 5.39
N GLY A 58 -10.32 13.49 5.31
CA GLY A 58 -11.61 12.86 4.96
C GLY A 58 -11.60 12.12 3.63
N VAL A 59 -10.73 12.52 2.69
CA VAL A 59 -10.49 11.78 1.43
C VAL A 59 -9.78 10.46 1.70
N ASN A 60 -8.72 10.47 2.53
CA ASN A 60 -8.01 9.28 2.95
C ASN A 60 -8.95 8.28 3.62
N ARG A 61 -9.88 8.75 4.48
CA ARG A 61 -10.89 7.89 5.11
C ARG A 61 -11.82 7.22 4.09
N ILE A 62 -12.26 7.97 3.07
CA ILE A 62 -13.13 7.44 2.01
C ILE A 62 -12.37 6.42 1.16
N ALA A 63 -11.15 6.75 0.75
CA ALA A 63 -10.28 5.84 -0.01
C ALA A 63 -10.05 4.54 0.78
N LYS A 64 -9.63 4.65 2.05
CA LYS A 64 -9.44 3.53 2.97
C LYS A 64 -10.68 2.63 3.05
N GLN A 65 -11.87 3.20 3.22
CA GLN A 65 -13.12 2.43 3.31
C GLN A 65 -13.50 1.71 2.01
N GLU A 66 -13.24 2.33 0.85
CA GLU A 66 -13.52 1.70 -0.44
C GLU A 66 -12.52 0.57 -0.74
N ILE A 67 -11.23 0.76 -0.43
CA ILE A 67 -10.20 -0.29 -0.52
C ILE A 67 -10.57 -1.47 0.38
N GLU A 68 -10.86 -1.19 1.66
CA GLU A 68 -11.24 -2.20 2.64
C GLU A 68 -12.49 -2.98 2.18
N ARG A 69 -13.46 -2.31 1.55
CA ARG A 69 -14.67 -2.95 1.03
C ARG A 69 -14.37 -3.88 -0.14
N GLU A 70 -13.60 -3.44 -1.12
CA GLU A 70 -13.26 -4.25 -2.29
C GLU A 70 -12.44 -5.49 -1.86
N ILE A 71 -11.43 -5.31 -1.01
CA ILE A 71 -10.59 -6.42 -0.53
C ILE A 71 -11.40 -7.39 0.34
N ARG A 72 -12.27 -6.88 1.24
CA ARG A 72 -13.15 -7.74 2.06
C ARG A 72 -14.13 -8.57 1.24
N SER A 73 -14.41 -8.19 -0.01
CA SER A 73 -15.26 -9.00 -0.90
C SER A 73 -14.58 -10.29 -1.36
N VAL A 74 -13.25 -10.37 -1.25
CA VAL A 74 -12.43 -11.51 -1.70
C VAL A 74 -11.64 -12.18 -0.57
N ALA A 75 -11.31 -11.46 0.51
CA ALA A 75 -10.70 -11.99 1.72
C ALA A 75 -11.73 -12.62 2.67
N ARG A 76 -11.35 -13.63 3.46
CA ARG A 76 -12.22 -14.31 4.43
C ARG A 76 -12.09 -13.75 5.84
N GLY A 77 -10.90 -13.26 6.18
CA GLY A 77 -10.51 -12.77 7.49
C GLY A 77 -10.63 -11.26 7.64
N HIS A 78 -9.93 -10.74 8.65
CA HIS A 78 -9.87 -9.31 8.90
C HIS A 78 -8.95 -8.63 7.88
N VAL A 79 -9.33 -7.41 7.48
CA VAL A 79 -8.60 -6.59 6.52
C VAL A 79 -8.38 -5.24 7.18
N ASP A 80 -7.12 -4.86 7.29
CA ASP A 80 -6.69 -3.51 7.66
C ASP A 80 -6.04 -2.83 6.47
N VAL A 81 -6.20 -1.52 6.37
CA VAL A 81 -5.66 -0.73 5.27
C VAL A 81 -4.94 0.49 5.82
N GLU A 82 -3.71 0.69 5.37
CA GLU A 82 -2.89 1.86 5.63
C GLU A 82 -2.59 2.58 4.31
N LEU A 83 -2.76 3.91 4.29
CA LEU A 83 -2.43 4.70 3.12
C LEU A 83 -1.01 5.24 3.28
N THR A 84 -0.11 4.85 2.39
CA THR A 84 1.30 5.27 2.39
C THR A 84 1.58 6.44 1.44
N GLY A 85 0.56 6.91 0.70
CA GLY A 85 0.61 8.06 -0.19
C GLY A 85 -0.76 8.45 -0.75
N GLN A 86 -0.78 9.27 -1.80
CA GLN A 86 -2.03 9.65 -2.50
C GLN A 86 -2.61 8.50 -3.31
N ASP A 87 -1.74 7.72 -3.95
CA ASP A 87 -2.10 6.65 -4.88
C ASP A 87 -1.54 5.29 -4.41
N ASN A 88 -1.08 5.15 -3.17
CA ASN A 88 -0.46 3.92 -2.64
C ASN A 88 -1.13 3.50 -1.33
N ALA A 89 -1.43 2.20 -1.20
CA ALA A 89 -2.00 1.60 0.00
C ALA A 89 -1.31 0.28 0.35
N VAL A 90 -1.13 0.03 1.64
CA VAL A 90 -0.74 -1.27 2.19
C VAL A 90 -1.97 -1.90 2.83
N VAL A 91 -2.26 -3.14 2.44
CA VAL A 91 -3.43 -3.90 2.86
C VAL A 91 -2.95 -5.12 3.63
N TYR A 92 -3.29 -5.18 4.91
CA TYR A 92 -2.97 -6.29 5.79
C TYR A 92 -4.12 -7.29 5.81
N VAL A 93 -3.81 -8.55 5.49
CA VAL A 93 -4.75 -9.67 5.47
C VAL A 93 -4.20 -10.87 6.24
N GLU A 94 -5.04 -11.87 6.46
CA GLU A 94 -4.58 -13.16 6.99
C GLU A 94 -3.69 -13.87 5.97
N GLU A 95 -2.70 -14.64 6.41
CA GLU A 95 -1.77 -15.39 5.54
C GLU A 95 -2.52 -16.25 4.51
N GLY A 96 -3.57 -16.95 4.95
CA GLY A 96 -4.41 -17.78 4.07
C GLY A 96 -5.26 -17.01 3.06
N ASP A 97 -5.38 -15.68 3.18
CA ASP A 97 -6.15 -14.83 2.29
C ASP A 97 -5.29 -14.18 1.19
N ILE A 98 -3.96 -14.10 1.34
CA ILE A 98 -3.06 -13.42 0.38
C ILE A 98 -3.29 -13.92 -1.05
N ALA A 99 -3.19 -15.24 -1.27
CA ALA A 99 -3.37 -15.84 -2.60
C ALA A 99 -4.78 -15.57 -3.18
N SER A 100 -5.79 -15.47 -2.31
CA SER A 100 -7.16 -15.16 -2.72
C SER A 100 -7.37 -13.69 -3.06
N VAL A 101 -6.65 -12.78 -2.40
CA VAL A 101 -6.71 -11.34 -2.66
C VAL A 101 -5.96 -11.00 -3.94
N ILE A 102 -4.73 -11.51 -4.10
CA ILE A 102 -3.90 -11.29 -5.29
C ILE A 102 -4.51 -11.96 -6.53
N GLY A 103 -5.00 -13.18 -6.37
CA GLY A 103 -5.55 -13.99 -7.46
C GLY A 103 -4.51 -14.54 -8.42
N LYS A 104 -4.94 -15.41 -9.33
CA LYS A 104 -4.06 -16.12 -10.27
C LYS A 104 -3.30 -15.13 -11.17
N GLY A 105 -1.97 -15.17 -11.12
CA GLY A 105 -1.11 -14.28 -11.90
C GLY A 105 -1.26 -12.79 -11.54
N GLY A 106 -1.76 -12.45 -10.34
CA GLY A 106 -2.02 -11.06 -9.95
C GLY A 106 -3.30 -10.45 -10.52
N GLY A 107 -4.04 -11.17 -11.37
CA GLY A 107 -5.14 -10.55 -12.12
C GLY A 107 -6.25 -9.95 -11.26
N ARG A 108 -6.51 -10.51 -10.05
CA ARG A 108 -7.58 -9.99 -9.19
C ARG A 108 -7.18 -8.70 -8.50
N ILE A 109 -5.96 -8.62 -7.95
CA ILE A 109 -5.51 -7.38 -7.33
C ILE A 109 -5.35 -6.28 -8.38
N SER A 110 -4.83 -6.61 -9.56
CA SER A 110 -4.78 -5.65 -10.68
C SER A 110 -6.15 -5.15 -11.12
N ASP A 111 -7.18 -6.01 -11.17
CA ASP A 111 -8.56 -5.60 -11.45
C ASP A 111 -9.17 -4.68 -10.35
N ILE A 112 -8.65 -4.74 -9.13
CA ILE A 112 -9.04 -3.87 -8.01
C ILE A 112 -8.27 -2.55 -8.11
N GLU A 113 -6.96 -2.60 -8.32
CA GLU A 113 -6.08 -1.45 -8.53
C GLU A 113 -6.55 -0.59 -9.71
N ASP A 114 -6.82 -1.18 -10.87
CA ASP A 114 -7.31 -0.48 -12.07
C ASP A 114 -8.64 0.25 -11.84
N ARG A 115 -9.48 -0.29 -10.95
CA ARG A 115 -10.81 0.27 -10.65
C ARG A 115 -10.72 1.38 -9.61
N LEU A 116 -9.83 1.24 -8.63
CA LEU A 116 -9.63 2.20 -7.56
C LEU A 116 -8.65 3.32 -7.97
N GLY A 117 -7.80 3.07 -8.96
CA GLY A 117 -6.77 4.00 -9.45
C GLY A 117 -5.61 4.17 -8.48
N ILE A 118 -5.28 3.14 -7.69
CA ILE A 118 -4.19 3.14 -6.71
C ILE A 118 -3.39 1.84 -6.80
N ASP A 119 -2.12 1.89 -6.38
CA ASP A 119 -1.25 0.73 -6.19
C ASP A 119 -1.49 0.12 -4.79
N ILE A 120 -1.65 -1.22 -4.72
CA ILE A 120 -1.97 -1.94 -3.49
C ILE A 120 -0.89 -2.99 -3.19
N ASP A 121 -0.17 -2.79 -2.08
CA ASP A 121 0.71 -3.80 -1.51
C ASP A 121 -0.06 -4.68 -0.52
N VAL A 122 0.07 -6.00 -0.63
CA VAL A 122 -0.65 -6.96 0.21
C VAL A 122 0.32 -7.62 1.17
N ARG A 123 0.07 -7.48 2.48
CA ARG A 123 0.92 -7.98 3.57
C ARG A 123 0.12 -8.78 4.59
N THR A 124 0.83 -9.45 5.50
CA THR A 124 0.22 -10.14 6.65
C THR A 124 0.07 -9.24 7.87
N HIS A 125 -0.93 -9.53 8.71
CA HIS A 125 -1.11 -8.84 10.00
C HIS A 125 0.08 -8.97 10.97
N GLU A 126 0.89 -10.03 10.85
CA GLU A 126 2.09 -10.21 11.68
C GLU A 126 3.13 -9.11 11.42
N GLU A 127 3.18 -8.57 10.21
CA GLU A 127 4.11 -7.50 9.81
C GLU A 127 3.66 -6.12 10.30
N ASN A 128 2.35 -5.90 10.43
CA ASN A 128 1.78 -4.66 10.98
C ASN A 128 2.19 -4.42 12.44
N SER A 129 2.60 -5.48 13.16
CA SER A 129 3.09 -5.41 14.53
C SER A 129 4.53 -4.87 14.65
N GLY A 130 5.20 -4.60 13.52
CA GLY A 130 6.64 -4.27 13.45
C GLY A 130 7.02 -2.79 13.46
N ALA A 131 6.06 -1.85 13.38
CA ALA A 131 6.36 -0.42 13.40
C ALA A 131 6.58 0.12 14.84
N GLY A 132 7.65 -0.35 15.50
CA GLY A 132 8.13 0.26 16.75
C GLY A 132 8.72 -0.68 17.78
N ALA A 133 9.84 -1.35 17.46
CA ALA A 133 10.73 -1.85 18.53
C ALA A 133 12.18 -1.97 18.05
N THR A 134 12.96 -0.94 18.37
CA THR A 134 14.41 -1.10 18.51
C THR A 134 14.70 -2.11 19.63
N ALA A 135 15.40 -3.19 19.26
CA ALA A 135 16.22 -4.09 20.08
C ALA A 135 15.76 -4.44 21.52
N ALA A 136 15.39 -5.70 21.74
CA ALA A 136 15.75 -6.41 22.98
C ALA A 136 15.81 -7.93 22.77
N ASN A 137 16.94 -8.50 23.15
CA ASN A 137 17.23 -9.94 23.21
C ASN A 137 16.10 -10.76 23.86
N GLY A 138 15.71 -11.85 23.20
CA GLY A 138 14.92 -12.94 23.77
C GLY A 138 15.38 -14.28 23.19
N ALA A 139 16.39 -14.88 23.83
CA ALA A 139 16.80 -16.25 23.57
C ALA A 139 15.70 -17.24 23.98
N GLY A 140 15.29 -18.14 23.08
CA GLY A 140 14.31 -19.18 23.44
C GLY A 140 13.80 -20.05 22.30
N GLY A 141 14.67 -20.84 21.68
CA GLY A 141 14.41 -22.22 21.25
C GLY A 141 13.19 -22.54 20.38
N GLY A 142 13.43 -22.73 19.09
CA GLY A 142 12.54 -23.43 18.15
C GLY A 142 13.11 -23.33 16.75
N VAL A 143 13.98 -24.27 16.37
CA VAL A 143 14.51 -24.37 15.00
C VAL A 143 13.40 -24.90 14.11
N GLU A 144 12.54 -24.00 13.61
CA GLU A 144 11.86 -24.24 12.35
C GLU A 144 12.81 -23.76 11.26
N ALA A 145 13.32 -24.73 10.49
CA ALA A 145 14.12 -24.45 9.32
C ALA A 145 13.27 -23.61 8.36
N LYS A 146 13.54 -22.30 8.30
CA LYS A 146 13.05 -21.44 7.23
C LYS A 146 13.30 -22.19 5.91
N PRO A 147 12.30 -22.35 5.04
CA PRO A 147 12.58 -22.87 3.70
C PRO A 147 13.69 -21.98 3.12
N ALA A 148 14.79 -22.61 2.70
CA ALA A 148 15.85 -21.89 2.02
C ALA A 148 15.24 -21.41 0.70
N GLY A 149 14.81 -20.14 0.67
CA GLY A 149 14.24 -19.56 -0.52
C GLY A 149 15.26 -19.56 -1.65
N GLU A 150 14.75 -19.48 -2.87
CA GLU A 150 15.57 -19.40 -4.06
C GLU A 150 16.22 -18.02 -4.16
N VAL A 151 17.54 -17.99 -4.35
CA VAL A 151 18.28 -16.74 -4.48
C VAL A 151 18.12 -16.24 -5.92
N VAL A 152 17.54 -15.06 -6.07
CA VAL A 152 17.26 -14.47 -7.38
C VAL A 152 18.10 -13.22 -7.61
N GLN A 153 18.31 -12.89 -8.87
CA GLN A 153 18.95 -11.64 -9.26
C GLN A 153 17.95 -10.80 -10.06
N PRO A 154 17.34 -9.77 -9.46
CA PRO A 154 16.42 -8.90 -10.16
C PRO A 154 17.12 -8.14 -11.30
N GLU A 155 16.47 -8.07 -12.46
CA GLU A 155 16.92 -7.29 -13.60
C GLU A 155 16.22 -5.93 -13.63
N ILE A 156 16.98 -4.84 -13.47
CA ILE A 156 16.45 -3.49 -13.55
C ILE A 156 16.43 -3.04 -15.02
N THR A 157 15.24 -2.68 -15.52
CA THR A 157 15.03 -2.23 -16.90
C THR A 157 14.63 -0.76 -16.98
N ALA A 158 14.42 -0.26 -18.20
CA ALA A 158 13.76 1.00 -18.56
C ALA A 158 12.54 1.42 -17.71
N ARG A 159 11.74 0.43 -17.31
CA ARG A 159 10.37 0.66 -16.83
C ARG A 159 9.96 -0.28 -15.71
N HIS A 160 10.63 -1.42 -15.58
CA HIS A 160 10.29 -2.43 -14.59
C HIS A 160 11.54 -2.99 -13.91
N VAL A 161 11.41 -3.43 -12.66
CA VAL A 161 12.32 -4.40 -12.04
C VAL A 161 11.70 -5.78 -12.27
N VAL A 162 12.47 -6.71 -12.83
CA VAL A 162 11.98 -8.03 -13.25
C VAL A 162 12.67 -9.13 -12.47
N ILE A 163 11.89 -10.00 -11.82
CA ILE A 163 12.38 -11.21 -11.14
C ILE A 163 11.93 -12.42 -11.95
N ARG A 164 12.88 -13.22 -12.44
CA ARG A 164 12.58 -14.44 -13.22
C ARG A 164 12.49 -15.66 -12.31
N MET A 165 11.41 -16.41 -12.45
CA MET A 165 10.98 -17.55 -11.67
C MET A 165 10.29 -18.57 -12.60
N ASP A 166 11.09 -19.23 -13.46
CA ASP A 166 10.58 -20.13 -14.50
C ASP A 166 9.79 -21.33 -13.94
N ASP A 167 10.12 -21.77 -12.71
CA ASP A 167 9.55 -22.96 -12.07
C ASP A 167 8.34 -22.68 -11.16
N HIS A 168 7.97 -21.40 -10.96
CA HIS A 168 6.93 -20.98 -10.00
C HIS A 168 5.72 -20.29 -10.67
N VAL A 169 5.47 -20.57 -11.95
CA VAL A 169 4.41 -19.91 -12.74
C VAL A 169 3.03 -19.99 -12.07
N GLY A 170 2.44 -18.83 -11.81
CA GLY A 170 1.11 -18.71 -11.20
C GLY A 170 1.07 -18.97 -9.70
N GLU A 171 2.21 -19.23 -9.07
CA GLU A 171 2.36 -19.36 -7.62
C GLU A 171 2.52 -17.97 -6.99
N THR A 172 1.96 -17.82 -5.79
CA THR A 172 2.19 -16.65 -4.95
C THR A 172 3.49 -16.89 -4.18
N VAL A 173 4.40 -15.93 -4.25
CA VAL A 173 5.71 -16.01 -3.66
C VAL A 173 6.01 -14.75 -2.88
N GLU A 174 6.70 -14.93 -1.76
CA GLU A 174 7.19 -13.85 -0.92
C GLU A 174 8.63 -13.53 -1.30
N VAL A 175 8.92 -12.25 -1.52
CA VAL A 175 10.25 -11.73 -1.86
C VAL A 175 10.87 -11.12 -0.62
N ARG A 176 12.12 -11.50 -0.32
CA ARG A 176 12.90 -11.09 0.85
C ARG A 176 14.25 -10.49 0.45
N ALA A 177 14.78 -9.56 1.23
CA ALA A 177 16.17 -9.10 1.19
C ALA A 177 16.88 -9.47 2.50
N ASP A 178 17.96 -10.25 2.43
CA ASP A 178 18.70 -10.73 3.62
C ASP A 178 17.79 -11.35 4.71
N ASP A 179 16.84 -12.19 4.30
CA ASP A 179 15.82 -12.82 5.15
C ASP A 179 14.75 -11.87 5.75
N GLU A 180 14.74 -10.59 5.37
CA GLU A 180 13.69 -9.61 5.69
C GLU A 180 12.66 -9.52 4.56
N TYR A 181 11.37 -9.53 4.89
CA TYR A 181 10.28 -9.41 3.91
C TYR A 181 10.37 -8.08 3.15
N LEU A 182 10.17 -8.12 1.83
CA LEU A 182 9.96 -6.93 1.01
C LEU A 182 8.51 -6.80 0.54
N PHE A 183 8.01 -7.81 -0.17
CA PHE A 183 6.65 -7.81 -0.73
C PHE A 183 6.22 -9.22 -1.15
N THR A 184 4.92 -9.41 -1.38
CA THR A 184 4.35 -10.63 -1.93
C THR A 184 3.83 -10.38 -3.34
N ALA A 185 4.13 -11.28 -4.26
CA ALA A 185 3.67 -11.19 -5.63
C ALA A 185 3.31 -12.56 -6.20
N THR A 186 2.48 -12.57 -7.24
CA THR A 186 2.21 -13.81 -7.97
C THR A 186 3.03 -13.83 -9.25
N VAL A 187 3.70 -14.94 -9.51
CA VAL A 187 4.51 -15.12 -10.72
C VAL A 187 3.58 -15.15 -11.94
N GLY A 188 3.88 -14.31 -12.93
CA GLY A 188 3.13 -14.20 -14.17
C GLY A 188 3.21 -15.48 -15.01
N SER A 189 2.34 -15.57 -16.02
CA SER A 189 2.32 -16.70 -16.96
C SER A 189 3.61 -16.85 -17.78
N GLY A 190 4.43 -15.80 -17.84
CA GLY A 190 5.76 -15.78 -18.45
C GLY A 190 6.89 -16.30 -17.56
N GLY A 191 6.60 -16.70 -16.32
CA GLY A 191 7.62 -17.09 -15.35
C GLY A 191 8.35 -15.88 -14.75
N ASP A 192 7.72 -14.72 -14.73
CA ASP A 192 8.33 -13.49 -14.25
C ASP A 192 7.39 -12.66 -13.36
N ILE A 193 7.98 -11.96 -12.40
CA ILE A 193 7.34 -10.92 -11.60
C ILE A 193 7.86 -9.59 -12.14
N GLN A 194 6.95 -8.72 -12.60
CA GLN A 194 7.29 -7.40 -13.11
C GLN A 194 6.77 -6.34 -12.14
N ILE A 195 7.69 -5.55 -11.58
CA ILE A 195 7.35 -4.42 -10.71
C ILE A 195 7.63 -3.13 -11.48
N SER A 196 6.63 -2.26 -11.63
CA SER A 196 6.79 -0.95 -12.29
C SER A 196 7.76 -0.07 -11.50
N ARG A 197 8.74 0.52 -12.19
CA ARG A 197 9.68 1.46 -11.57
C ARG A 197 8.97 2.74 -11.15
N GLY A 198 9.32 3.25 -9.97
CA GLY A 198 8.67 4.40 -9.33
C GLY A 198 7.49 4.01 -8.43
N SER A 199 7.19 2.72 -8.30
CA SER A 199 6.37 2.23 -7.18
C SER A 199 7.23 2.15 -5.91
N ALA A 200 6.59 2.28 -4.74
CA ALA A 200 7.28 2.14 -3.46
C ALA A 200 8.03 0.79 -3.35
N ILE A 201 7.43 -0.28 -3.86
CA ILE A 201 8.02 -1.62 -3.89
C ILE A 201 9.28 -1.67 -4.77
N ALA A 202 9.25 -1.03 -5.94
CA ALA A 202 10.42 -0.95 -6.81
C ALA A 202 11.54 -0.14 -6.16
N GLU A 203 11.23 0.96 -5.49
CA GLU A 203 12.22 1.77 -4.77
C GLU A 203 12.88 0.95 -3.65
N GLU A 204 12.10 0.23 -2.84
CA GLU A 204 12.61 -0.60 -1.75
C GLU A 204 13.48 -1.76 -2.26
N LEU A 205 13.08 -2.40 -3.36
CA LEU A 205 13.84 -3.46 -4.01
C LEU A 205 15.14 -2.93 -4.65
N GLU A 206 15.11 -1.75 -5.29
CA GLU A 206 16.31 -1.10 -5.85
C GLU A 206 17.29 -0.72 -4.74
N ASP A 207 16.80 -0.18 -3.61
CA ASP A 207 17.59 0.15 -2.42
C ASP A 207 18.29 -1.09 -1.84
N ALA A 208 17.59 -2.22 -1.77
CA ALA A 208 18.15 -3.49 -1.29
C ALA A 208 19.27 -4.00 -2.20
N ILE A 209 19.09 -3.89 -3.53
CA ILE A 209 20.10 -4.26 -4.53
C ILE A 209 21.34 -3.36 -4.42
N ASP A 210 21.14 -2.05 -4.28
CA ASP A 210 22.22 -1.07 -4.12
C ASP A 210 23.03 -1.29 -2.84
N ARG A 211 22.36 -1.72 -1.78
CA ARG A 211 22.97 -2.17 -0.51
C ARG A 211 23.65 -3.55 -0.61
N LYS A 212 23.57 -4.22 -1.77
CA LYS A 212 24.10 -5.56 -2.04
C LYS A 212 23.50 -6.64 -1.14
N GLN A 213 22.25 -6.45 -0.73
CA GLN A 213 21.50 -7.44 0.03
C GLN A 213 21.13 -8.61 -0.88
N GLN A 214 21.02 -9.80 -0.29
CA GLN A 214 20.67 -11.00 -1.01
C GLN A 214 19.16 -11.09 -1.20
N ILE A 215 18.69 -11.02 -2.45
CA ILE A 215 17.27 -11.15 -2.77
C ILE A 215 16.91 -12.63 -2.86
N THR A 216 15.89 -13.03 -2.10
CA THR A 216 15.47 -14.42 -1.94
C THR A 216 13.96 -14.51 -2.15
N VAL A 217 13.49 -15.55 -2.83
CA VAL A 217 12.07 -15.80 -3.06
C VAL A 217 11.66 -17.10 -2.38
N VAL A 218 10.60 -17.07 -1.59
CA VAL A 218 10.02 -18.23 -0.90
C VAL A 218 8.59 -18.45 -1.40
N PRO A 219 8.20 -19.68 -1.74
CA PRO A 219 6.79 -20.01 -2.00
C PRO A 219 5.96 -19.76 -0.73
N ALA A 220 4.83 -19.06 -0.88
CA ALA A 220 3.86 -18.83 0.19
C ALA A 220 2.85 -19.98 0.31
#